data_AF-A0A7X8MV61-F1
#
_entry.id   AF-A0A7X8MV61-F1
#
_cell.length_a   1.000
_cell.length_b   1.000
_cell.length_c   1.000
_cell.angle_alpha   90.00
_cell.angle_beta   90.00
_cell.angle_gamma   90.00
#
_symmetry.space_group_name_H-M   'P 1'
#
loop_
_entity.id
_entity.type
_entity.pdbx_description
1 polymer ?
#
loop_
_entity_poly.entity_id
_entity_poly.type
_entity_poly.pdbx_seq_one_letter_code
_entity_poly.pdbx_strand_id
1 'polypeptide(L)'
;MELDLVDVSRWQFGITTVYHFIFVPLTIGLAPLVAAMQTAWHVTGKERWYRATRFFGTLFLINFAMGVVTGIVQEFQFGMNWSEYSRFVGDVFGAP
;
A
#
# COMPACT_ATOMS: atom_id res chain seq x y z
N MET A 1 20.23 -28.04 2.88
CA MET A 1 19.07 -27.75 3.75
C MET A 1 17.92 -27.48 2.81
N GLU A 2 16.94 -28.38 2.75
CA GLU A 2 15.71 -28.13 1.99
C GLU A 2 14.89 -27.07 2.72
N LEU A 3 14.26 -26.17 1.97
CA LEU A 3 13.33 -25.20 2.54
C LEU A 3 12.09 -25.96 3.03
N ASP A 4 11.79 -25.84 4.32
CA ASP A 4 10.54 -26.37 4.87
C ASP A 4 9.36 -25.43 4.58
N LEU A 5 8.16 -25.88 4.91
CA LEU A 5 6.93 -25.13 4.65
C LEU A 5 6.88 -23.79 5.41
N VAL A 6 7.45 -23.73 6.61
CA VAL A 6 7.49 -22.51 7.42
C VAL A 6 8.45 -21.51 6.80
N ASP A 7 9.61 -21.97 6.31
CA ASP A 7 10.58 -21.13 5.63
C ASP A 7 10.03 -20.55 4.33
N VAL A 8 9.32 -21.34 3.52
CA VAL A 8 8.64 -20.84 2.31
C VAL A 8 7.56 -19.82 2.68
N SER A 9 6.78 -20.07 3.73
CA SER A 9 5.73 -19.16 4.19
C SER A 9 6.29 -17.81 4.66
N ARG A 10 7.44 -17.81 5.36
CA ARG A 10 8.18 -16.61 5.76
C ARG A 10 8.69 -15.83 4.56
N TRP A 11 9.31 -16.52 3.58
CA TRP A 11 9.78 -15.88 2.36
C TRP A 11 8.64 -15.27 1.56
N GLN A 12 7.54 -16.00 1.38
CA GLN A 12 6.37 -15.49 0.67
C GLN A 12 5.82 -14.22 1.33
N PHE A 13 5.60 -14.25 2.66
CA PHE A 13 5.10 -13.10 3.40
C PHE A 13 6.06 -11.91 3.36
N GLY A 14 7.37 -12.17 3.54
CA GLY A 14 8.41 -11.13 3.49
C GLY A 14 8.50 -10.47 2.12
N ILE A 15 8.48 -11.25 1.03
CA ILE A 15 8.49 -10.73 -0.33
C ILE A 15 7.24 -9.89 -0.59
N THR A 16 6.04 -10.40 -0.27
CA THR A 16 4.79 -9.64 -0.45
C THR A 16 4.83 -8.33 0.34
N THR A 17 5.31 -8.36 1.58
CA THR A 17 5.45 -7.16 2.42
C THR A 17 6.39 -6.13 1.79
N VAL A 18 7.57 -6.55 1.33
CA VAL A 18 8.53 -5.63 0.68
C VAL A 18 7.93 -5.01 -0.58
N TYR A 19 7.28 -5.81 -1.44
CA TYR A 19 6.62 -5.28 -2.64
C TYR A 19 5.50 -4.30 -2.29
N HIS A 20 4.64 -4.64 -1.34
CA HIS A 20 3.57 -3.75 -0.90
C HIS A 20 4.12 -2.42 -0.36
N PHE A 21 5.17 -2.50 0.46
CA PHE A 21 5.76 -1.33 1.12
C PHE A 21 6.57 -0.41 0.20
N ILE A 22 6.79 -0.77 -1.07
CA ILE A 22 7.28 0.18 -2.08
C ILE A 22 6.18 1.20 -2.41
N PHE A 23 4.93 0.75 -2.51
CA PHE A 23 3.80 1.59 -2.92
C PHE A 23 3.23 2.42 -1.77
N VAL A 24 3.28 1.91 -0.53
CA VAL A 24 2.73 2.58 0.67
C VAL A 24 3.30 3.99 0.91
N PRO A 25 4.63 4.21 1.06
CA PRO A 25 5.17 5.53 1.34
C PRO A 25 4.99 6.50 0.17
N LEU A 26 5.00 5.99 -1.07
CA LEU A 26 4.69 6.81 -2.25
C LEU A 26 3.25 7.29 -2.24
N THR A 27 2.28 6.43 -1.89
CA THR A 27 0.88 6.82 -1.71
C THR A 27 0.73 7.88 -0.62
N ILE A 28 1.34 7.65 0.55
CA ILE A 28 1.29 8.56 1.71
C ILE A 28 1.92 9.92 1.37
N GLY A 29 3.00 9.96 0.58
CA GLY A 29 3.66 11.20 0.17
C GLY A 29 2.94 11.93 -0.98
N LEU A 30 2.47 11.18 -2.00
CA LEU A 30 1.82 11.77 -3.17
C LEU A 30 0.41 12.28 -2.85
N ALA A 31 -0.34 11.65 -1.95
CA ALA A 31 -1.68 12.09 -1.56
C ALA A 31 -1.73 13.56 -1.08
N PRO A 32 -0.97 13.97 -0.02
CA PRO A 32 -0.96 15.36 0.42
C PRO A 32 -0.31 16.29 -0.60
N LEU A 33 0.67 15.83 -1.38
CA LEU A 33 1.28 16.62 -2.44
C LEU A 33 0.24 17.02 -3.51
N VAL A 34 -0.52 16.04 -4.02
CA VAL A 34 -1.59 16.24 -5.00
C VAL A 34 -2.69 17.11 -4.43
N ALA A 35 -3.10 16.88 -3.18
CA ALA A 35 -4.10 17.70 -2.49
C ALA A 35 -3.64 19.16 -2.35
N ALA A 36 -2.37 19.39 -2.00
CA ALA A 36 -1.79 20.72 -1.87
C ALA A 36 -1.70 21.45 -3.23
N MET A 37 -1.30 20.76 -4.29
CA MET A 37 -1.27 21.34 -5.65
C MET A 37 -2.67 21.69 -6.14
N GLN A 38 -3.67 20.83 -5.89
CA GLN A 38 -5.05 21.10 -6.25
C GLN A 38 -5.60 22.30 -5.48
N THR A 39 -5.30 22.39 -4.18
CA THR A 39 -5.67 23.52 -3.33
C THR A 39 -5.02 24.81 -3.82
N ALA A 40 -3.72 24.76 -4.16
CA ALA A 40 -2.99 25.90 -4.71
C ALA A 40 -3.59 26.39 -6.04
N TRP A 41 -4.03 25.47 -6.92
CA TRP A 41 -4.76 25.85 -8.12
C TRP A 41 -6.08 26.54 -7.79
N HIS A 42 -6.90 25.95 -6.90
CA HIS A 42 -8.19 26.51 -6.52
C HIS A 42 -8.08 27.92 -5.91
N VAL A 43 -7.08 28.15 -5.06
CA VAL A 43 -6.86 29.45 -4.40
C VAL A 43 -6.26 30.49 -5.35
N THR A 44 -5.32 30.09 -6.22
CA THR A 44 -4.54 31.07 -7.02
C THR A 44 -5.01 31.24 -8.46
N GLY A 45 -5.81 30.31 -8.99
CA GLY A 45 -6.21 30.25 -10.40
C GLY A 45 -5.06 29.98 -11.38
N LYS A 46 -3.83 29.72 -10.91
CA LYS A 46 -2.66 29.54 -11.76
C LYS A 46 -2.64 28.14 -12.36
N GLU A 47 -2.80 28.07 -13.69
CA GLU A 47 -2.91 26.82 -14.46
C GLU A 47 -1.75 25.82 -14.27
N ARG A 48 -0.55 26.31 -13.96
CA ARG A 48 0.61 25.45 -13.67
C ARG A 48 0.33 24.44 -12.54
N TRP A 49 -0.45 24.82 -11.54
CA TRP A 49 -0.79 23.97 -10.40
C TRP A 49 -1.79 22.89 -10.79
N TYR A 50 -2.74 23.20 -11.68
CA TYR A 50 -3.66 22.20 -12.22
C TYR A 50 -2.92 21.17 -13.05
N ARG A 51 -2.02 21.60 -13.94
CA ARG A 51 -1.18 20.70 -14.73
C ARG A 51 -0.32 19.79 -13.86
N ALA A 52 0.29 20.34 -12.80
CA ALA A 52 1.06 19.56 -11.84
C ALA A 52 0.17 18.55 -11.09
N THR A 53 -1.01 18.96 -10.65
CA THR A 53 -1.99 18.08 -9.99
C THR A 53 -2.38 16.92 -10.90
N ARG A 54 -2.68 17.17 -12.18
CA ARG A 54 -3.04 16.11 -13.13
C ARG A 54 -1.89 15.13 -13.38
N PHE A 55 -0.66 15.64 -13.50
CA PHE A 55 0.53 14.81 -13.69
C PHE A 55 0.78 13.90 -12.47
N PHE A 56 1.00 14.50 -11.29
CA PHE A 56 1.28 13.73 -10.08
C PHE A 56 0.07 12.93 -9.58
N GLY A 57 -1.16 13.41 -9.83
CA GLY A 57 -2.39 12.69 -9.53
C GLY A 57 -2.54 11.41 -10.36
N THR A 58 -2.08 11.41 -11.62
CA THR A 58 -2.06 10.18 -12.43
C THR A 58 -1.07 9.17 -11.86
N LEU A 59 0.13 9.61 -11.49
CA LEU A 59 1.13 8.74 -10.85
C LEU A 59 0.63 8.20 -9.50
N PHE A 60 -0.01 9.06 -8.70
CA PHE A 60 -0.65 8.67 -7.45
C PHE A 60 -1.69 7.56 -7.66
N LEU A 61 -2.60 7.71 -8.63
CA LEU A 61 -3.64 6.71 -8.88
C LEU A 61 -3.07 5.35 -9.31
N ILE A 62 -2.07 5.34 -10.19
CA ILE A 62 -1.40 4.10 -10.60
C ILE A 62 -0.72 3.43 -9.40
N ASN A 63 0.04 4.21 -8.61
CA ASN A 63 0.73 3.71 -7.43
C ASN A 63 -0.25 3.19 -6.36
N PHE A 64 -1.35 3.92 -6.14
CA PHE A 64 -2.40 3.54 -5.20
C PHE A 64 -3.06 2.23 -5.61
N ALA A 65 -3.40 2.06 -6.89
CA ALA A 65 -3.98 0.82 -7.38
C ALA A 65 -3.07 -0.39 -7.14
N MET A 66 -1.77 -0.26 -7.42
CA MET A 66 -0.77 -1.31 -7.14
C MET A 66 -0.63 -1.59 -5.64
N GLY A 67 -0.65 -0.54 -4.81
CA GLY A 67 -0.66 -0.65 -3.36
C GLY A 67 -1.87 -1.44 -2.84
N VAL A 68 -3.08 -1.14 -3.32
CA VAL A 68 -4.31 -1.84 -2.92
C VAL A 68 -4.23 -3.33 -3.29
N VAL A 69 -3.85 -3.67 -4.52
CA VAL A 69 -3.75 -5.06 -4.97
C VAL A 69 -2.77 -5.85 -4.11
N THR A 70 -1.58 -5.29 -3.87
CA THR A 70 -0.56 -5.97 -3.04
C THR A 70 -0.97 -6.07 -1.57
N GLY A 71 -1.69 -5.08 -1.04
CA GLY A 71 -2.21 -5.09 0.32
C GLY A 71 -3.28 -6.15 0.54
N ILE A 72 -4.22 -6.30 -0.39
CA ILE A 72 -5.24 -7.36 -0.35
C ILE A 72 -4.60 -8.75 -0.33
N VAL A 73 -3.56 -8.97 -1.15
CA VAL A 73 -2.82 -10.24 -1.15
C VAL A 73 -2.19 -10.49 0.22
N GLN A 74 -1.59 -9.46 0.83
CA GLN A 74 -0.97 -9.57 2.15
C GLN A 74 -2.00 -9.83 3.27
N GLU A 75 -3.17 -9.19 3.22
CA GLU A 75 -4.26 -9.41 4.17
C GLU A 75 -4.72 -10.88 4.15
N PHE A 76 -4.97 -11.44 2.96
CA PHE A 76 -5.37 -12.84 2.84
C PHE A 76 -4.27 -13.83 3.28
N GLN A 77 -2.99 -13.45 3.21
CA GLN A 77 -1.91 -14.33 3.69
C GLN A 77 -2.02 -14.66 5.19
N PHE A 78 -2.60 -13.76 6.01
CA PHE A 78 -2.87 -14.05 7.42
C PHE A 78 -3.89 -15.19 7.60
N GLY A 79 -4.90 -15.27 6.74
CA GLY A 79 -5.91 -16.34 6.76
C GLY A 79 -5.43 -17.65 6.14
N MET A 80 -4.48 -17.59 5.19
CA MET A 80 -3.97 -18.76 4.48
C MET A 80 -2.78 -19.39 5.22
N ASN A 81 -1.57 -18.82 5.05
CA ASN A 81 -0.33 -19.42 5.54
C ASN A 81 -0.10 -19.22 7.04
N TRP A 82 -0.85 -18.32 7.67
CA TRP A 82 -0.73 -17.98 9.10
C TRP A 82 -2.05 -18.17 9.87
N SER A 83 -2.86 -19.15 9.48
CA SER A 83 -4.19 -19.40 10.05
C SER A 83 -4.19 -19.65 11.57
N GLU A 84 -3.21 -20.40 12.09
CA GLU A 84 -3.07 -20.63 13.54
C GLU A 84 -2.71 -19.34 14.30
N TYR A 85 -1.85 -18.48 13.73
CA TYR A 85 -1.58 -17.15 14.29
C TYR A 85 -2.87 -16.32 14.34
N SER A 86 -3.63 -16.29 13.24
CA SER A 86 -4.89 -15.56 13.15
C SER A 86 -5.94 -16.06 14.14
N ARG A 87 -6.03 -17.37 14.39
CA ARG A 87 -6.90 -17.92 15.45
C ARG A 87 -6.43 -17.55 16.86
N PHE A 88 -5.12 -17.52 17.07
CA PHE A 88 -4.54 -17.32 18.40
C PHE A 88 -4.60 -15.86 18.86
N VAL A 89 -4.35 -14.89 17.96
CA VAL A 89 -4.34 -13.45 18.30
C VAL A 89 -5.39 -12.61 17.58
N GLY A 90 -6.28 -13.21 16.78
CA GLY A 90 -7.24 -12.50 15.93
C GLY A 90 -8.13 -11.50 16.68
N ASP A 91 -8.57 -11.85 17.89
CA ASP A 91 -9.42 -10.98 18.72
C ASP A 91 -8.74 -9.65 19.13
N VAL A 92 -7.40 -9.60 19.11
CA VAL A 92 -6.60 -8.41 19.44
C VAL A 92 -6.03 -7.77 18.17
N PHE A 93 -5.42 -8.57 17.31
CA PHE A 93 -4.70 -8.09 16.13
C PHE A 93 -5.63 -7.72 14.96
N GLY A 94 -6.81 -8.34 14.85
CA GLY A 94 -7.74 -8.09 13.75
C GLY A 94 -8.68 -6.89 13.97
N ALA A 95 -8.59 -6.21 15.11
CA ALA A 95 -9.47 -5.10 15.46
C ALA A 95 -9.04 -3.72 14.89
N PRO A 96 -7.75 -3.32 14.89
CA PRO A 96 -7.29 -2.10 14.24
C PRO A 96 -7.48 -2.12 12.72
#